data_AF-A0A2J8WBN3-F1
#
_entry.id   AF-A0A2J8WBN3-F1
#
_cell.length_a   1.000
_cell.length_b   1.000
_cell.length_c   1.000
_cell.angle_alpha   90.00
_cell.angle_beta   90.00
_cell.angle_gamma   90.00
#
_symmetry.space_group_name_H-M   'P 1'
#
loop_
_entity.id
_entity.type
_entity.pdbx_description
1 polymer ?
#
loop_
_entity_poly.entity_id
_entity_poly.type
_entity_poly.pdbx_seq_one_letter_code
_entity_poly.pdbx_strand_id
1 'polypeptide(L)'
;VRDPFLNTSAAYVPAHTYACSFEAGEGSCVSLELFFIGFIIMGFFFYILITRLTPIKYDVNLILTAVAGSVGGMFLVAVWWRFGILSICMLCVGLVLGFLISSVTFFTPLGNLKIFHDDGVFWVTFSCIAILIPVVFMGCLRILNILTCGVIGSYSVVLAIDSYLSTSLSYITLNVLKRALNKDFHRAFTNVPFQTNDFIILAVWGMLAVSGITLQIRRERG
;
A
#
# COMPACT_ATOMS: atom_id res chain seq x y z
N VAL A 1 -37.03 4.77 19.21
CA VAL A 1 -38.22 3.89 19.19
C VAL A 1 -38.19 3.07 20.48
N ARG A 2 -39.28 3.01 21.25
CA ARG A 2 -39.32 2.38 22.58
C ARG A 2 -39.94 0.99 22.46
N ASP A 3 -39.30 -0.02 23.03
CA ASP A 3 -39.77 -1.40 22.94
C ASP A 3 -41.00 -1.62 23.85
N PRO A 4 -42.15 -2.07 23.32
CA PRO A 4 -43.40 -2.16 24.07
C PRO A 4 -43.45 -3.29 25.12
N PHE A 5 -42.51 -4.24 25.13
CA PHE A 5 -42.56 -5.37 26.09
C PHE A 5 -41.66 -5.19 27.32
N LEU A 6 -40.47 -4.61 27.18
CA LEU A 6 -39.52 -4.45 28.30
C LEU A 6 -39.45 -3.04 28.88
N ASN A 7 -40.14 -2.05 28.30
CA ASN A 7 -40.16 -0.65 28.74
C ASN A 7 -38.78 -0.04 29.03
N THR A 8 -37.73 -0.58 28.40
CA THR A 8 -36.37 -0.07 28.48
C THR A 8 -36.19 1.00 27.42
N SER A 9 -35.62 2.13 27.84
CA SER A 9 -35.30 3.24 26.94
C SER A 9 -33.94 2.98 26.33
N ALA A 10 -33.90 2.34 25.17
CA ALA A 10 -32.69 2.37 24.36
C ALA A 10 -32.54 3.78 23.81
N ALA A 11 -31.60 4.56 24.37
CA ALA A 11 -31.00 5.63 23.60
C ALA A 11 -30.44 4.94 22.34
N TYR A 12 -30.98 5.28 21.17
CA TYR A 12 -30.40 4.84 19.92
C TYR A 12 -29.08 5.59 19.77
N VAL A 13 -28.06 5.08 20.46
CA VAL A 13 -26.67 5.44 20.26
C VAL A 13 -26.20 4.48 19.18
N PRO A 14 -25.78 4.98 18.01
CA PRO A 14 -25.39 4.12 16.91
C PRO A 14 -24.25 3.20 17.36
N ALA A 15 -24.11 2.06 16.69
CA ALA A 15 -23.14 1.01 17.01
C ALA A 15 -21.71 1.43 16.66
N HIS A 16 -21.27 2.59 17.13
CA HIS A 16 -19.93 3.08 16.95
C HIS A 16 -19.19 3.28 18.27
N THR A 17 -19.19 2.27 19.15
CA THR A 17 -18.27 2.35 20.31
C THR A 17 -17.84 1.03 20.94
N TYR A 18 -17.36 0.05 20.14
CA TYR A 18 -16.45 -0.97 20.71
C TYR A 18 -15.41 -1.58 19.75
N ALA A 19 -15.20 -1.03 18.56
CA ALA A 19 -14.07 -1.35 17.67
C ALA A 19 -13.97 -0.24 16.63
N CYS A 20 -12.77 0.29 16.28
CA CYS A 20 -12.54 1.27 15.19
C CYS A 20 -13.83 1.71 14.47
N SER A 21 -14.53 2.68 15.06
CA SER A 21 -15.91 3.00 14.70
C SER A 21 -16.10 4.48 14.44
N PHE A 22 -16.84 4.72 13.36
CA PHE A 22 -17.15 5.93 12.61
C PHE A 22 -17.94 7.06 13.34
N GLU A 23 -17.81 7.25 14.67
CA GLU A 23 -18.53 8.35 15.38
C GLU A 23 -17.66 9.33 16.19
N ALA A 24 -16.34 9.30 16.07
CA ALA A 24 -15.51 10.41 16.55
C ALA A 24 -15.14 11.31 15.37
N GLY A 25 -16.02 12.28 15.07
CA GLY A 25 -15.73 13.41 14.17
C GLY A 25 -15.45 13.03 12.71
N GLU A 26 -16.39 13.37 11.82
CA GLU A 26 -16.21 13.61 10.38
C GLU A 26 -14.87 13.11 9.76
N GLY A 27 -14.86 11.97 9.06
CA GLY A 27 -13.84 11.67 8.03
C GLY A 27 -12.49 11.03 8.45
N SER A 28 -12.29 10.65 9.71
CA SER A 28 -10.96 10.27 10.24
C SER A 28 -10.29 9.02 9.62
N CYS A 29 -11.02 7.94 9.28
CA CYS A 29 -10.41 6.69 8.79
C CYS A 29 -9.88 6.81 7.34
N VAL A 30 -10.69 7.40 6.46
CA VAL A 30 -10.28 7.69 5.07
C VAL A 30 -9.15 8.71 5.06
N SER A 31 -9.17 9.69 5.96
CA SER A 31 -8.09 10.66 6.10
C SER A 31 -6.75 9.99 6.45
N LEU A 32 -6.75 9.01 7.36
CA LEU A 32 -5.55 8.26 7.70
C LEU A 32 -5.06 7.40 6.53
N GLU A 33 -5.97 6.72 5.82
CA GLU A 33 -5.61 5.94 4.63
C GLU A 33 -4.94 6.83 3.57
N LEU A 34 -5.56 7.97 3.26
CA LEU A 34 -5.00 8.94 2.31
C LEU A 34 -3.67 9.52 2.79
N PHE A 35 -3.50 9.74 4.09
CA PHE A 35 -2.23 10.16 4.67
C PHE A 35 -1.13 9.13 4.44
N PHE A 36 -1.40 7.84 4.74
CA PHE A 36 -0.42 6.76 4.53
C PHE A 36 -0.10 6.55 3.05
N ILE A 37 -1.10 6.59 2.17
CA ILE A 37 -0.89 6.47 0.72
C ILE A 37 -0.06 7.64 0.19
N GLY A 38 -0.37 8.87 0.60
CA GLY A 38 0.43 10.05 0.26
C GLY A 38 1.85 9.97 0.80
N PHE A 39 2.02 9.46 2.02
CA PHE A 39 3.33 9.20 2.63
C PHE A 39 4.15 8.21 1.82
N ILE A 40 3.55 7.10 1.38
CA ILE A 40 4.23 6.07 0.58
C ILE A 40 4.66 6.64 -0.78
N ILE A 41 3.75 7.31 -1.50
CA ILE A 41 4.04 7.84 -2.84
C ILE A 41 5.15 8.89 -2.79
N MET A 42 4.97 9.91 -1.95
CA MET A 42 5.94 11.01 -1.85
C MET A 42 7.24 10.52 -1.21
N GLY A 43 7.17 9.70 -0.17
CA GLY A 43 8.35 9.10 0.45
C GLY A 43 9.17 8.29 -0.55
N PHE A 44 8.54 7.42 -1.35
CA PHE A 44 9.24 6.63 -2.36
C PHE A 44 9.91 7.51 -3.43
N PHE A 45 9.21 8.52 -3.94
CA PHE A 45 9.75 9.43 -4.96
C PHE A 45 10.92 10.27 -4.43
N PHE A 46 10.74 10.89 -3.25
CA PHE A 46 11.78 11.70 -2.64
C PHE A 46 12.99 10.87 -2.21
N TYR A 47 12.80 9.65 -1.71
CA TYR A 47 13.90 8.76 -1.38
C TYR A 47 14.77 8.47 -2.61
N ILE A 48 14.16 8.18 -3.76
CA ILE A 48 14.90 7.99 -5.03
C ILE A 48 15.63 9.27 -5.41
N LEU A 49 14.94 10.42 -5.38
CA LEU A 49 15.52 11.71 -5.78
C LEU A 49 16.73 12.09 -4.91
N ILE A 50 16.60 12.02 -3.59
CA ILE A 50 17.66 12.37 -2.63
C ILE A 50 18.85 11.42 -2.79
N THR A 51 18.60 10.11 -2.85
CA THR A 51 19.66 9.11 -2.99
C THR A 51 20.42 9.24 -4.31
N ARG A 52 19.77 9.72 -5.38
CA ARG A 52 20.39 9.91 -6.70
C ARG A 52 21.13 11.25 -6.84
N LEU A 53 20.65 12.29 -6.17
CA LEU A 53 21.25 13.63 -6.25
C LEU A 53 22.33 13.87 -5.20
N THR A 54 22.28 13.16 -4.07
CA THR A 54 23.14 13.47 -2.92
C THR A 54 23.72 12.20 -2.27
N PRO A 55 25.06 12.10 -2.12
CA PRO A 55 25.69 11.00 -1.39
C PRO A 55 25.68 11.28 0.11
N ILE A 56 24.49 11.35 0.71
CA ILE A 56 24.30 11.60 2.15
C ILE A 56 24.28 10.27 2.91
N LYS A 57 24.67 10.28 4.19
CA LYS A 57 24.52 9.13 5.10
C LYS A 57 23.08 8.60 5.11
N TYR A 58 22.94 7.28 5.17
CA TYR A 58 21.66 6.57 5.15
C TYR A 58 20.65 7.10 6.17
N ASP A 59 21.07 7.31 7.43
CA ASP A 59 20.18 7.76 8.50
C ASP A 59 19.53 9.12 8.21
N VAL A 60 20.30 10.06 7.66
CA VAL A 60 19.84 11.40 7.33
C VAL A 60 18.88 11.37 6.13
N ASN A 61 19.18 10.54 5.14
CA ASN A 61 18.31 10.35 3.98
C ASN A 61 16.94 9.77 4.39
N LEU A 62 16.93 8.81 5.32
CA LEU A 62 15.71 8.23 5.86
C LEU A 62 14.86 9.27 6.59
N ILE A 63 15.48 10.11 7.43
CA ILE A 63 14.77 11.20 8.14
C ILE A 63 14.19 12.20 7.14
N LEU A 64 14.96 12.63 6.14
CA LEU A 64 14.50 13.58 5.14
C LEU A 64 13.33 13.01 4.31
N THR A 65 13.39 11.72 4.00
CA THR A 65 12.31 10.99 3.33
C THR A 65 11.05 10.92 4.19
N ALA A 66 11.18 10.65 5.49
CA ALA A 66 10.04 10.62 6.41
C ALA A 66 9.38 12.01 6.52
N VAL A 67 10.18 13.08 6.57
CA VAL A 67 9.67 14.45 6.57
C VAL A 67 8.94 14.75 5.26
N ALA A 68 9.56 14.49 4.11
CA ALA A 68 8.95 14.69 2.80
C ALA A 68 7.66 13.87 2.61
N GLY A 69 7.65 12.62 3.05
CA GLY A 69 6.48 11.74 3.05
C GLY A 69 5.35 12.29 3.93
N SER A 70 5.65 12.76 5.14
CA SER A 70 4.64 13.34 6.03
C SER A 70 4.00 14.61 5.43
N VAL A 71 4.81 15.46 4.80
CA VAL A 71 4.33 16.64 4.06
C VAL A 71 3.44 16.22 2.89
N GLY A 72 3.83 15.17 2.16
CA GLY A 72 3.06 14.58 1.08
C GLY A 72 1.70 14.03 1.50
N GLY A 73 1.66 13.27 2.61
CA GLY A 73 0.42 12.76 3.20
C GLY A 73 -0.51 13.88 3.64
N MET A 74 0.00 14.88 4.36
CA MET A 74 -0.78 16.06 4.75
C MET A 74 -1.32 16.82 3.54
N PHE A 75 -0.52 16.97 2.49
CA PHE A 75 -0.94 17.60 1.25
C PHE A 75 -2.09 16.84 0.58
N LEU A 76 -2.01 15.51 0.51
CA LEU A 76 -3.06 14.69 -0.10
C LEU A 76 -4.38 14.79 0.67
N VAL A 77 -4.32 14.75 2.01
CA VAL A 77 -5.49 14.95 2.87
C VAL A 77 -6.05 16.36 2.73
N ALA A 78 -5.19 17.38 2.64
CA ALA A 78 -5.60 18.76 2.44
C ALA A 78 -6.27 18.97 1.07
N VAL A 79 -5.76 18.36 0.00
CA VAL A 79 -6.37 18.39 -1.34
C VAL A 79 -7.74 17.72 -1.32
N TRP A 80 -7.85 16.57 -0.65
CA TRP A 80 -9.14 15.89 -0.46
C TRP A 80 -10.13 16.77 0.29
N TRP A 81 -9.70 17.34 1.43
CA TRP A 81 -10.53 18.23 2.25
C TRP A 81 -10.95 19.50 1.50
N ARG A 82 -10.06 20.07 0.68
CA ARG A 82 -10.30 21.36 0.00
C ARG A 82 -11.11 21.24 -1.27
N PHE A 83 -10.82 20.26 -2.10
CA PHE A 83 -11.41 20.15 -3.44
C PHE A 83 -12.49 19.08 -3.54
N GLY A 84 -12.58 18.15 -2.59
CA GLY A 84 -13.51 17.02 -2.67
C GLY A 84 -13.28 16.13 -3.90
N ILE A 85 -12.13 16.24 -4.59
CA ILE A 85 -11.83 15.48 -5.80
C ILE A 85 -11.46 14.05 -5.39
N LEU A 86 -12.49 13.23 -5.20
CA LEU A 86 -12.36 11.84 -4.84
C LEU A 86 -11.59 11.04 -5.89
N SER A 87 -11.75 11.37 -7.18
CA SER A 87 -11.15 10.59 -8.28
C SER A 87 -9.61 10.54 -8.26
N ILE A 88 -8.94 11.68 -8.02
CA ILE A 88 -7.46 11.75 -7.99
C ILE A 88 -6.92 10.99 -6.78
N CYS A 89 -7.55 11.14 -5.61
CA CYS A 89 -7.17 10.40 -4.41
C CYS A 89 -7.28 8.89 -4.61
N MET A 90 -8.36 8.42 -5.22
CA MET A 90 -8.58 6.99 -5.46
C MET A 90 -7.66 6.44 -6.57
N LEU A 91 -7.23 7.27 -7.51
CA LEU A 91 -6.20 6.90 -8.48
C LEU A 91 -4.84 6.71 -7.80
N CYS A 92 -4.46 7.57 -6.84
CA CYS A 92 -3.26 7.39 -6.01
C CYS A 92 -3.31 6.09 -5.22
N VAL A 93 -4.44 5.78 -4.58
CA VAL A 93 -4.69 4.52 -3.86
C VAL A 93 -4.47 3.31 -4.78
N GLY A 94 -5.10 3.32 -5.97
CA GLY A 94 -4.93 2.24 -6.95
C GLY A 94 -3.53 2.13 -7.53
N LEU A 95 -2.79 3.23 -7.66
CA LEU A 95 -1.39 3.22 -8.10
C LEU A 95 -0.48 2.51 -7.09
N VAL A 96 -0.70 2.65 -5.78
CA VAL A 96 0.08 1.91 -4.77
C VAL A 96 -0.21 0.41 -4.86
N LEU A 97 -1.47 0.03 -5.06
CA LEU A 97 -1.84 -1.38 -5.26
C LEU A 97 -1.24 -1.93 -6.57
N GLY A 98 -1.30 -1.15 -7.65
CA GLY A 98 -0.68 -1.45 -8.94
C GLY A 98 0.83 -1.62 -8.84
N PHE A 99 1.51 -0.75 -8.10
CA PHE A 99 2.94 -0.83 -7.83
C PHE A 99 3.30 -2.14 -7.11
N LEU A 100 2.52 -2.53 -6.09
CA LEU A 100 2.76 -3.76 -5.34
C LEU A 100 2.52 -5.00 -6.21
N ILE A 101 1.44 -5.04 -6.98
CA ILE A 101 1.15 -6.16 -7.88
C ILE A 101 2.22 -6.28 -8.97
N SER A 102 2.63 -5.16 -9.58
CA SER A 102 3.74 -5.13 -10.53
C SER A 102 5.02 -5.68 -9.89
N SER A 103 5.36 -5.23 -8.68
CA SER A 103 6.53 -5.74 -7.93
C SER A 103 6.48 -7.25 -7.70
N VAL A 104 5.31 -7.80 -7.33
CA VAL A 104 5.10 -9.25 -7.16
C VAL A 104 5.27 -10.01 -8.49
N THR A 105 4.75 -9.47 -9.60
CA THR A 105 4.89 -10.13 -10.91
C THR A 105 6.34 -10.22 -11.37
N PHE A 106 7.16 -9.20 -11.11
CA PHE A 106 8.60 -9.22 -11.41
C PHE A 106 9.45 -9.99 -10.39
N PHE A 107 8.93 -10.19 -9.18
CA PHE A 107 9.56 -11.08 -8.19
C PHE A 107 9.38 -12.57 -8.54
N THR A 108 8.31 -12.89 -9.28
CA THR A 108 8.07 -14.22 -9.86
C THR A 108 9.10 -14.51 -10.97
N PRO A 109 9.42 -15.77 -11.32
CA PRO A 109 10.36 -16.13 -12.40
C PRO A 109 10.17 -15.42 -13.76
N LEU A 110 9.03 -14.77 -13.98
CA LEU A 110 8.80 -13.85 -15.11
C LEU A 110 9.83 -12.72 -15.18
N GLY A 111 10.31 -12.19 -14.05
CA GLY A 111 11.29 -11.11 -14.02
C GLY A 111 12.69 -11.50 -14.48
N ASN A 112 13.03 -12.80 -14.51
CA ASN A 112 14.34 -13.31 -14.91
C ASN A 112 14.46 -13.55 -16.44
N LEU A 113 13.44 -13.19 -17.21
CA LEU A 113 13.51 -13.30 -18.67
C LEU A 113 14.54 -12.31 -19.23
N LYS A 114 15.27 -12.73 -20.28
CA LYS A 114 16.26 -11.90 -20.99
C LYS A 114 15.67 -10.59 -21.56
N ILE A 115 14.35 -10.55 -21.76
CA ILE A 115 13.64 -9.37 -22.29
C ILE A 115 13.56 -8.26 -21.23
N PHE A 116 13.33 -8.62 -19.97
CA PHE A 116 13.30 -7.66 -18.85
C PHE A 116 14.69 -7.27 -18.36
N HIS A 117 15.71 -7.78 -19.05
CA HIS A 117 17.04 -7.27 -18.89
C HIS A 117 17.23 -5.88 -19.54
N ASP A 118 16.38 -5.47 -20.47
CA ASP A 118 16.43 -4.07 -20.89
C ASP A 118 15.70 -3.19 -19.85
N ASP A 119 16.37 -2.15 -19.33
CA ASP A 119 15.77 -1.23 -18.36
C ASP A 119 14.58 -0.46 -18.94
N GLY A 120 14.63 -0.08 -20.21
CA GLY A 120 13.53 0.59 -20.89
C GLY A 120 12.30 -0.32 -20.94
N VAL A 121 12.49 -1.57 -21.35
CA VAL A 121 11.40 -2.56 -21.41
C VAL A 121 10.85 -2.85 -20.01
N PHE A 122 11.72 -3.01 -19.01
CA PHE A 122 11.30 -3.24 -17.64
C PHE A 122 10.45 -2.08 -17.08
N TRP A 123 10.93 -0.83 -17.16
CA TRP A 123 10.20 0.31 -16.58
C TRP A 123 8.88 0.59 -17.31
N VAL A 124 8.84 0.41 -18.64
CA VAL A 124 7.61 0.58 -19.43
C VAL A 124 6.58 -0.50 -19.06
N THR A 125 7.00 -1.76 -19.00
CA THR A 125 6.08 -2.87 -18.64
C THR A 125 5.62 -2.77 -17.19
N PHE A 126 6.53 -2.43 -16.27
CA PHE A 126 6.22 -2.15 -14.87
C PHE A 126 5.18 -1.04 -14.73
N SER A 127 5.36 0.08 -15.43
CA SER A 127 4.44 1.22 -15.39
C SER A 127 3.09 0.88 -16.01
N CYS A 128 3.08 0.12 -17.11
CA CYS A 128 1.85 -0.33 -17.77
C CYS A 128 1.01 -1.20 -16.82
N ILE A 129 1.61 -2.19 -16.16
CA ILE A 129 0.92 -3.03 -15.17
C ILE A 129 0.42 -2.18 -13.99
N ALA A 130 1.25 -1.27 -13.48
CA ALA A 130 0.90 -0.42 -12.35
C ALA A 130 -0.29 0.53 -12.66
N ILE A 131 -0.40 1.04 -13.88
CA ILE A 131 -1.49 1.93 -14.31
C ILE A 131 -2.75 1.16 -14.70
N LEU A 132 -2.62 -0.07 -15.21
CA LEU A 132 -3.75 -0.89 -15.64
C LEU A 132 -4.73 -1.13 -14.48
N ILE A 133 -4.22 -1.35 -13.26
CA ILE A 133 -5.05 -1.62 -12.09
C ILE A 133 -5.99 -0.44 -11.72
N PRO A 134 -5.49 0.77 -11.44
CA PRO A 134 -6.38 1.91 -11.16
C PRO A 134 -7.33 2.22 -12.32
N VAL A 135 -6.93 1.99 -13.58
CA VAL A 135 -7.80 2.21 -14.75
C VAL A 135 -8.94 1.19 -14.81
N VAL A 136 -8.66 -0.10 -14.63
CA VAL A 136 -9.68 -1.16 -14.65
C VAL A 136 -10.68 -0.98 -13.50
N PHE A 137 -10.19 -0.61 -12.32
CA PHE A 137 -11.04 -0.40 -11.14
C PHE A 137 -11.61 1.02 -11.03
N MET A 138 -11.43 1.88 -12.04
CA MET A 138 -11.95 3.26 -12.04
C MET A 138 -13.49 3.29 -11.95
N GLY A 139 -14.18 2.27 -12.48
CA GLY A 139 -15.63 2.12 -12.34
C GLY A 139 -16.11 1.66 -10.95
N CYS A 140 -15.21 1.11 -10.13
CA CYS A 140 -15.51 0.50 -8.83
C CYS A 140 -14.53 0.97 -7.76
N LEU A 141 -14.39 2.28 -7.57
CA LEU A 141 -13.42 2.89 -6.64
C LEU A 141 -13.56 2.37 -5.20
N ARG A 142 -14.79 2.05 -4.75
CA ARG A 142 -15.01 1.48 -3.42
C ARG A 142 -14.34 0.12 -3.23
N ILE A 143 -14.48 -0.77 -4.21
CA ILE A 143 -13.83 -2.09 -4.18
C ILE A 143 -12.30 -1.94 -4.23
N LEU A 144 -11.80 -1.00 -5.04
CA LEU A 144 -10.37 -0.69 -5.11
C LEU A 144 -9.80 -0.29 -3.75
N ASN A 145 -10.52 0.54 -2.99
CA ASN A 145 -10.10 0.98 -1.67
C ASN A 145 -10.05 -0.18 -0.66
N ILE A 146 -11.08 -1.01 -0.64
CA ILE A 146 -11.14 -2.22 0.22
C ILE A 146 -9.98 -3.18 -0.10
N LEU A 147 -9.72 -3.42 -1.39
CA LEU A 147 -8.61 -4.26 -1.83
C LEU A 147 -7.26 -3.65 -1.44
N THR A 148 -7.08 -2.35 -1.66
CA THR A 148 -5.84 -1.63 -1.34
C THR A 148 -5.56 -1.70 0.17
N CYS A 149 -6.53 -1.33 1.00
CA CYS A 149 -6.43 -1.38 2.45
C CYS A 149 -6.09 -2.80 2.95
N GLY A 150 -6.78 -3.82 2.44
CA GLY A 150 -6.54 -5.21 2.82
C GLY A 150 -5.16 -5.72 2.41
N VAL A 151 -4.74 -5.48 1.17
CA VAL A 151 -3.48 -6.02 0.61
C VAL A 151 -2.26 -5.23 1.10
N ILE A 152 -2.28 -3.89 1.01
CA ILE A 152 -1.14 -3.05 1.42
C ILE A 152 -1.05 -2.97 2.95
N GLY A 153 -2.19 -2.92 3.64
CA GLY A 153 -2.22 -2.97 5.11
C GLY A 153 -1.63 -4.27 5.64
N SER A 154 -2.06 -5.42 5.13
CA SER A 154 -1.48 -6.72 5.52
C SER A 154 -0.01 -6.86 5.14
N TYR A 155 0.40 -6.33 3.98
CA TYR A 155 1.81 -6.31 3.57
C TYR A 155 2.68 -5.47 4.52
N SER A 156 2.17 -4.35 5.03
CA SER A 156 2.89 -3.52 6.00
C SER A 156 3.15 -4.26 7.33
N VAL A 157 2.19 -5.07 7.79
CA VAL A 157 2.35 -5.93 8.98
C VAL A 157 3.42 -6.98 8.73
N VAL A 158 3.42 -7.57 7.54
CA VAL A 158 4.43 -8.56 7.12
C VAL A 158 5.82 -7.94 7.07
N LEU A 159 5.97 -6.72 6.55
CA LEU A 159 7.23 -5.98 6.57
C LEU A 159 7.71 -5.67 8.00
N ALA A 160 6.79 -5.35 8.91
CA ALA A 160 7.15 -5.15 10.31
C ALA A 160 7.69 -6.45 10.93
N ILE A 161 7.06 -7.58 10.67
CA ILE A 161 7.52 -8.91 11.11
C ILE A 161 8.87 -9.26 10.46
N ASP A 162 9.03 -8.94 9.17
CA ASP A 162 10.26 -9.18 8.42
C ASP A 162 11.48 -8.51 9.05
N SER A 163 11.31 -7.33 9.66
CA SER A 163 12.41 -6.64 10.36
C SER A 163 12.99 -7.44 11.54
N TYR A 164 12.22 -8.38 12.10
CA TYR A 164 12.66 -9.27 13.17
C TYR A 164 13.13 -10.64 12.67
N LEU A 165 12.52 -11.16 11.59
CA LEU A 165 12.75 -12.51 11.08
C LEU A 165 13.71 -12.58 9.88
N SER A 166 14.13 -11.43 9.33
CA SER A 166 15.07 -11.30 8.20
C SER A 166 14.74 -12.23 7.03
N THR A 167 13.50 -12.16 6.52
CA THR A 167 13.02 -13.01 5.42
C THR A 167 13.21 -12.34 4.05
N SER A 168 12.93 -13.05 2.96
CA SER A 168 13.13 -12.52 1.61
C SER A 168 11.96 -11.66 1.10
N LEU A 169 10.88 -11.52 1.86
CA LEU A 169 9.62 -10.93 1.38
C LEU A 169 9.66 -9.39 1.25
N SER A 170 10.51 -8.71 2.02
CA SER A 170 10.81 -7.28 1.81
C SER A 170 11.52 -7.02 0.48
N TYR A 171 12.17 -8.02 -0.10
CA TYR A 171 12.85 -7.88 -1.40
C TYR A 171 11.88 -7.68 -2.57
N ILE A 172 10.58 -7.97 -2.40
CA ILE A 172 9.55 -7.67 -3.42
C ILE A 172 9.60 -6.18 -3.79
N THR A 173 9.57 -5.28 -2.80
CA THR A 173 9.61 -3.83 -3.04
C THR A 173 11.05 -3.30 -3.07
N LEU A 174 11.96 -3.86 -2.27
CA LEU A 174 13.36 -3.42 -2.25
C LEU A 174 14.11 -3.72 -3.55
N ASN A 175 13.77 -4.78 -4.29
CA ASN A 175 14.43 -5.05 -5.58
C ASN A 175 14.09 -3.97 -6.62
N VAL A 176 12.83 -3.54 -6.66
CA VAL A 176 12.40 -2.42 -7.52
C VAL A 176 13.12 -1.14 -7.11
N LEU A 177 13.23 -0.88 -5.80
CA LEU A 177 13.93 0.28 -5.28
C LEU A 177 15.44 0.24 -5.60
N LYS A 178 16.11 -0.89 -5.40
CA LYS A 178 17.53 -1.08 -5.74
C LYS A 178 17.78 -0.89 -7.23
N ARG A 179 16.87 -1.37 -8.08
CA ARG A 179 16.93 -1.14 -9.54
C ARG A 179 16.73 0.32 -9.92
N ALA A 180 15.87 1.06 -9.22
CA ALA A 180 15.73 2.51 -9.42
C ALA A 180 17.00 3.29 -9.02
N LEU A 181 17.66 2.85 -7.94
CA LEU A 181 18.84 3.52 -7.39
C LEU A 181 20.14 3.23 -8.13
N ASN A 182 20.32 2.00 -8.62
CA ASN A 182 21.56 1.55 -9.24
C ASN A 182 21.32 1.16 -10.70
N LYS A 183 21.96 1.88 -11.63
CA LYS A 183 21.87 1.60 -13.07
C LYS A 183 22.38 0.20 -13.44
N ASP A 184 23.34 -0.33 -12.68
CA ASP A 184 23.95 -1.64 -12.95
C ASP A 184 23.20 -2.82 -12.30
N PHE A 185 22.19 -2.55 -11.45
CA PHE A 185 21.42 -3.60 -10.77
C PHE A 185 20.63 -4.47 -11.73
N HIS A 186 20.46 -3.98 -12.96
CA HIS A 186 19.86 -4.72 -14.04
C HIS A 186 20.52 -6.13 -14.22
N ARG A 187 21.84 -6.26 -14.06
CA ARG A 187 22.56 -7.56 -14.23
C ARG A 187 22.55 -8.47 -12.99
N ALA A 188 21.94 -8.05 -11.89
CA ALA A 188 21.95 -8.83 -10.66
C ALA A 188 20.90 -9.95 -10.71
N PHE A 189 21.34 -11.20 -10.51
CA PHE A 189 20.42 -12.31 -10.32
C PHE A 189 19.71 -12.16 -8.96
N THR A 190 18.43 -11.83 -8.98
CA THR A 190 17.59 -11.71 -7.77
C THR A 190 16.86 -12.99 -7.39
N ASN A 191 17.24 -14.14 -7.98
CA ASN A 191 16.67 -15.44 -7.62
C ASN A 191 17.23 -15.89 -6.27
N VAL A 192 16.61 -15.42 -5.19
CA VAL A 192 16.85 -15.96 -3.85
C VAL A 192 16.05 -17.26 -3.74
N PRO A 193 16.66 -18.39 -3.35
CA PRO A 193 15.90 -19.62 -3.15
C PRO A 193 14.88 -19.38 -2.03
N PHE A 194 13.60 -19.60 -2.33
CA PHE A 194 12.53 -19.49 -1.35
C PHE A 194 12.82 -20.41 -0.17
N GLN A 195 13.07 -19.82 1.00
CA GLN A 195 13.29 -20.54 2.24
C GLN A 195 11.94 -20.93 2.85
N THR A 196 11.88 -21.98 3.67
CA THR A 196 10.65 -22.42 4.34
C THR A 196 9.95 -21.29 5.10
N ASN A 197 10.71 -20.36 5.68
CA ASN A 197 10.19 -19.18 6.36
C ASN A 197 9.41 -18.24 5.42
N ASP A 198 9.82 -18.12 4.17
CA ASP A 198 9.16 -17.27 3.17
C ASP A 198 7.77 -17.82 2.82
N PHE A 199 7.61 -19.15 2.75
CA PHE A 199 6.30 -19.77 2.54
C PHE A 199 5.35 -19.52 3.71
N ILE A 200 5.85 -19.55 4.95
CA ILE A 200 5.05 -19.28 6.15
C ILE A 200 4.57 -17.83 6.12
N ILE A 201 5.46 -16.87 5.87
CA ILE A 201 5.08 -15.45 5.85
C ILE A 201 4.16 -15.14 4.66
N LEU A 202 4.38 -15.75 3.48
CA LEU A 202 3.47 -15.62 2.35
C LEU A 202 2.06 -16.13 2.69
N ALA A 203 1.96 -17.26 3.40
CA ALA A 203 0.66 -17.78 3.86
C ALA A 203 0.00 -16.83 4.87
N VAL A 204 0.77 -16.28 5.83
CA VAL A 204 0.28 -15.28 6.79
C VAL A 204 -0.23 -14.03 6.07
N TRP A 205 0.52 -13.53 5.09
CA TRP A 205 0.12 -12.40 4.27
C TRP A 205 -1.21 -12.64 3.56
N GLY A 206 -1.34 -13.79 2.89
CA GLY A 206 -2.58 -14.18 2.20
C GLY A 206 -3.78 -14.28 3.16
N MET A 207 -3.59 -14.88 4.34
CA MET A 207 -4.65 -14.99 5.35
C MET A 207 -5.08 -13.63 5.91
N LEU A 208 -4.12 -12.74 6.19
CA LEU A 208 -4.41 -11.37 6.65
C LEU A 208 -5.11 -10.55 5.57
N ALA A 209 -4.68 -10.64 4.31
CA ALA A 209 -5.31 -9.94 3.20
C ALA A 209 -6.76 -10.42 2.98
N VAL A 210 -6.97 -11.74 2.90
CA VAL A 210 -8.32 -12.31 2.66
C VAL A 210 -9.26 -12.01 3.82
N SER A 211 -8.79 -12.13 5.07
CA SER A 211 -9.60 -11.80 6.24
C SER A 211 -9.95 -10.31 6.28
N GLY A 212 -9.00 -9.41 6.01
CA GLY A 212 -9.26 -7.97 5.91
C GLY A 212 -10.31 -7.61 4.84
N ILE A 213 -10.14 -8.14 3.64
CA ILE A 213 -11.06 -7.90 2.51
C ILE A 213 -12.45 -8.47 2.81
N THR A 214 -12.55 -9.71 3.28
CA THR A 214 -13.85 -10.34 3.56
C THR A 214 -14.60 -9.66 4.70
N LEU A 215 -13.90 -9.20 5.74
CA LEU A 215 -14.50 -8.42 6.82
C LEU A 215 -15.02 -7.07 6.33
N GLN A 216 -14.25 -6.35 5.50
CA GLN A 216 -14.66 -5.06 4.93
C GLN A 216 -15.86 -5.22 4.00
N ILE A 217 -15.86 -6.22 3.09
CA ILE A 217 -16.99 -6.48 2.20
C ILE A 217 -18.24 -6.91 2.98
N ARG A 218 -18.09 -7.71 4.04
CA ARG A 218 -19.24 -8.14 4.85
C ARG A 218 -19.86 -6.97 5.61
N ARG A 219 -19.04 -6.05 6.13
CA ARG A 219 -19.51 -4.82 6.79
C ARG A 219 -20.20 -3.84 5.84
N GLU A 220 -19.92 -3.89 4.55
CA GLU A 220 -20.63 -3.05 3.58
C GLU A 220 -21.98 -3.62 3.15
N ARG A 221 -22.20 -4.92 3.35
CA ARG A 221 -23.43 -5.62 2.92
C ARG A 221 -24.51 -5.74 4.01
N GLY A 222 -24.18 -5.48 5.27
CA GLY A 222 -25.09 -5.56 6.42
C GLY A 222 -25.03 -4.29 7.24
#